data_AF-A0A401ZWZ5-F1
#
_entry.id   AF-A0A401ZWZ5-F1
#
_cell.length_a   1.000
_cell.length_b   1.000
_cell.length_c   1.000
_cell.angle_alpha   90.00
_cell.angle_beta   90.00
_cell.angle_gamma   90.00
#
_symmetry.space_group_name_H-M   'P 1'
#
loop_
_entity.id
_entity.type
_entity.pdbx_description
1 polymer ?
#
loop_
_entity_poly.entity_id
_entity_poly.type
_entity_poly.pdbx_seq_one_letter_code
_entity_poly.pdbx_strand_id
1 'polypeptide(L)'
;MMQIQPPPLLTATAEQLLCETFNVPLKLIQGEDLGGSKRSQVYRFQVASTVQTLPTSVIVKQANVSQETLQGQVPNDEWLSCFFNDWASLEFLHKIGLQISPRVYTGDPLQRLMVMEDLGNGLIILLKKENCGSSNRTAL
;
A
#
# COMPACT_ATOMS: atom_id res chain seq x y z
N MET A 1 19.64 -12.18 -8.09
CA MET A 1 18.95 -10.97 -7.61
C MET A 1 18.54 -11.26 -6.17
N MET A 2 18.92 -10.42 -5.21
CA MET A 2 18.45 -10.57 -3.82
C MET A 2 16.95 -10.23 -3.79
N GLN A 3 16.11 -11.19 -3.43
CA GLN A 3 14.73 -10.88 -3.06
C GLN A 3 14.78 -10.08 -1.76
N ILE A 4 14.36 -8.83 -1.82
CA ILE A 4 14.20 -8.00 -0.62
C ILE A 4 12.97 -8.54 0.11
N GLN A 5 13.15 -9.06 1.32
CA GLN A 5 12.05 -9.47 2.15
C GLN A 5 11.32 -8.24 2.68
N PRO A 6 9.98 -8.27 2.79
CA PRO A 6 9.24 -7.15 3.39
C PRO A 6 9.68 -6.90 4.83
N PRO A 7 9.70 -5.64 5.30
CA PRO A 7 10.07 -5.31 6.66
C PRO A 7 9.18 -6.05 7.68
N PRO A 8 9.74 -6.66 8.75
CA PRO A 8 8.95 -7.42 9.73
C PRO A 8 7.82 -6.61 10.37
N LEU A 9 8.06 -5.33 10.67
CA LEU A 9 7.04 -4.43 11.23
C LEU A 9 5.89 -4.20 10.25
N LEU A 10 6.19 -3.99 8.96
CA LEU A 10 5.17 -3.84 7.92
C LEU A 10 4.28 -5.09 7.85
N THR A 11 4.90 -6.27 7.85
CA THR A 11 4.17 -7.55 7.80
C THR A 11 3.27 -7.72 9.03
N ALA A 12 3.80 -7.44 10.23
CA ALA A 12 3.04 -7.56 11.47
C ALA A 12 1.86 -6.58 11.54
N THR A 13 2.06 -5.32 11.14
CA THR A 13 1.00 -4.31 11.08
C THR A 13 -0.09 -4.71 10.08
N ALA A 14 0.28 -5.11 8.86
CA ALA A 14 -0.68 -5.52 7.85
C ALA A 14 -1.49 -6.75 8.28
N GLU A 15 -0.84 -7.73 8.89
CA GLU A 15 -1.49 -8.92 9.44
C GLU A 15 -2.49 -8.58 10.54
N GLN A 16 -2.11 -7.71 11.48
CA GLN A 16 -2.98 -7.27 12.57
C GLN A 16 -4.23 -6.56 12.01
N LEU A 17 -4.03 -5.59 11.10
CA LEU A 17 -5.14 -4.85 10.50
C LEU A 17 -6.12 -5.76 9.77
N LEU A 18 -5.61 -6.77 9.05
CA LEU A 18 -6.45 -7.74 8.36
C LEU A 18 -7.21 -8.66 9.33
N CYS A 19 -6.57 -9.10 10.42
CA CYS A 19 -7.24 -9.88 11.47
C CYS A 19 -8.41 -9.09 12.07
N GLU A 20 -8.21 -7.80 12.35
CA GLU A 20 -9.26 -6.91 12.87
C GLU A 20 -10.37 -6.69 11.84
N THR A 21 -10.00 -6.43 10.58
CA THR A 21 -10.94 -6.13 9.48
C THR A 21 -11.85 -7.32 9.17
N PHE A 22 -11.28 -8.53 9.11
CA PHE A 22 -12.03 -9.74 8.81
C PHE A 22 -12.57 -10.46 10.05
N ASN A 23 -12.18 -10.01 11.25
CA ASN A 23 -12.52 -10.64 12.52
C ASN A 23 -12.19 -12.15 12.56
N VAL A 24 -11.07 -12.53 11.94
CA VAL A 24 -10.61 -13.91 11.80
C VAL A 24 -9.08 -13.94 11.95
N PRO A 25 -8.51 -14.90 12.70
CA PRO A 25 -7.06 -15.10 12.72
C PRO A 25 -6.54 -15.50 11.33
N LEU A 26 -5.56 -14.78 10.82
CA LEU A 26 -4.86 -15.09 9.58
C LEU A 26 -3.37 -14.79 9.71
N LYS A 27 -2.58 -15.34 8.78
CA LYS A 27 -1.15 -15.05 8.66
C LYS A 27 -0.77 -14.57 7.28
N LEU A 28 0.12 -13.59 7.21
CA LEU A 28 0.75 -13.19 5.94
C LEU A 28 2.02 -14.01 5.72
N ILE A 29 2.11 -14.69 4.58
CA ILE A 29 3.25 -15.53 4.22
C ILE A 29 3.76 -15.16 2.82
N GLN A 30 4.98 -15.63 2.49
CA GLN A 30 5.57 -15.50 1.15
C GLN A 30 5.55 -14.06 0.62
N GLY A 31 6.02 -13.13 1.45
CA GLY A 31 6.13 -11.72 1.09
C GLY A 31 7.04 -11.50 -0.11
N GLU A 32 6.47 -11.09 -1.24
CA GLU A 32 7.15 -10.76 -2.48
C GLU A 32 7.27 -9.24 -2.60
N ASP A 33 8.50 -8.73 -2.71
CA ASP A 33 8.72 -7.34 -3.10
C ASP A 33 8.42 -7.16 -4.60
N LEU A 34 7.32 -6.46 -4.89
CA LEU A 34 6.94 -6.15 -6.26
C LEU A 34 7.73 -4.96 -6.80
N GLY A 35 8.52 -4.28 -5.98
CA GLY A 35 9.17 -3.02 -6.33
C GLY A 35 8.30 -1.83 -6.00
N GLY A 36 8.77 -0.65 -6.37
CA GLY A 36 8.11 0.59 -6.04
C GLY A 36 8.79 1.78 -6.70
N SER A 37 8.65 2.92 -6.05
CA SER A 37 9.19 4.20 -6.47
C SER A 37 10.02 4.80 -5.33
N LYS A 38 10.51 6.03 -5.51
CA LYS A 38 11.13 6.77 -4.41
C LYS A 38 10.15 7.04 -3.26
N ARG A 39 8.84 7.15 -3.55
CA ARG A 39 7.82 7.56 -2.56
C ARG A 39 7.08 6.40 -1.92
N SER A 40 7.10 5.20 -2.51
CA SER A 40 6.39 4.06 -1.93
C SER A 40 6.98 2.72 -2.37
N GLN A 41 6.75 1.72 -1.55
CA GLN A 41 7.09 0.33 -1.83
C GLN A 41 5.82 -0.52 -1.86
N VAL A 42 5.78 -1.53 -2.73
CA VAL A 42 4.64 -2.42 -2.89
C VAL A 42 5.07 -3.86 -2.68
N TYR A 43 4.34 -4.56 -1.82
CA TYR A 43 4.56 -5.96 -1.49
C TYR A 43 3.31 -6.77 -1.79
N ARG A 44 3.48 -8.02 -2.22
CA ARG A 44 2.43 -9.02 -2.29
C ARG A 44 2.62 -10.05 -1.19
N PHE A 45 1.55 -10.44 -0.54
CA PHE A 45 1.55 -11.54 0.43
C PHE A 45 0.50 -12.57 0.05
N GLN A 46 0.80 -13.84 0.31
CA GLN A 46 -0.21 -14.88 0.38
C GLN A 46 -0.84 -14.86 1.77
N VAL A 47 -2.14 -15.08 1.84
CA VAL A 47 -2.89 -15.19 3.09
C VAL A 47 -3.02 -16.65 3.45
N ALA A 48 -2.38 -17.04 4.54
CA ALA A 48 -2.56 -18.36 5.12
C ALA A 48 -3.79 -18.35 6.03
N SER A 49 -4.89 -18.91 5.52
CA SER A 49 -6.11 -19.16 6.29
C SER A 49 -6.85 -20.38 5.77
N THR A 50 -7.64 -21.01 6.64
CA THR A 50 -8.58 -22.08 6.30
C THR A 50 -9.97 -21.55 5.92
N VAL A 51 -10.20 -20.24 6.06
CA VAL A 51 -11.50 -19.61 5.77
C VAL A 51 -11.59 -19.21 4.30
N GLN A 52 -12.48 -19.87 3.55
CA GLN A 52 -12.62 -19.69 2.10
C GLN A 52 -13.12 -18.31 1.66
N THR A 53 -13.74 -17.54 2.57
CA THR A 53 -14.24 -16.19 2.26
C THR A 53 -13.17 -15.12 2.31
N LEU A 54 -11.95 -15.46 2.76
CA LEU A 54 -10.82 -14.53 2.80
C LEU A 54 -10.11 -14.46 1.43
N PRO A 55 -9.50 -13.31 1.09
CA PRO A 55 -8.65 -13.23 -0.08
C PRO A 55 -7.47 -14.20 0.06
N THR A 56 -7.09 -14.85 -1.05
CA THR A 56 -5.92 -15.75 -1.08
C THR A 56 -4.61 -15.00 -1.09
N SER A 57 -4.60 -13.77 -1.61
CA SER A 57 -3.47 -12.85 -1.59
C SER A 57 -3.91 -11.40 -1.41
N VAL A 58 -2.99 -10.57 -0.94
CA VAL A 58 -3.19 -9.14 -0.72
C VAL A 58 -1.99 -8.36 -1.21
N ILE A 59 -2.22 -7.09 -1.54
CA ILE A 59 -1.17 -6.11 -1.82
C ILE A 59 -1.06 -5.15 -0.64
N VAL A 60 0.17 -4.91 -0.20
CA VAL A 60 0.49 -3.92 0.83
C VAL A 60 1.33 -2.82 0.18
N LYS A 61 0.85 -1.58 0.20
CA LYS A 61 1.59 -0.40 -0.25
C LYS A 61 1.94 0.45 0.96
N GLN A 62 3.23 0.79 1.10
CA GLN A 62 3.72 1.66 2.17
C GLN A 62 4.41 2.89 1.57
N ALA A 63 4.07 4.08 2.05
CA ALA A 63 4.80 5.28 1.69
C ALA A 63 6.17 5.31 2.37
N ASN A 64 7.21 5.64 1.61
CA ASN A 64 8.56 5.80 2.12
C ASN A 64 8.67 7.09 2.94
N VAL A 65 9.58 7.07 3.92
CA VAL A 65 9.98 8.29 4.63
C VAL A 65 10.97 9.03 3.74
N SER A 66 10.76 10.32 3.50
CA SER A 66 11.78 11.14 2.85
C SER A 66 13.05 11.18 3.69
N GLN A 67 14.22 11.29 3.06
CA GLN A 67 15.47 11.42 3.82
C GLN A 67 15.50 12.72 4.62
N GLU A 68 14.88 13.79 4.13
CA GLU A 68 14.74 15.06 4.85
C GLU A 68 13.99 14.85 6.18
N THR A 69 12.89 14.09 6.15
CA THR A 69 12.12 13.74 7.37
C THR A 69 12.94 12.96 8.37
N LEU A 70 13.76 12.00 7.91
CA LEU A 70 14.64 11.22 8.79
C LEU A 70 15.73 12.08 9.44
N GLN A 71 16.12 13.17 8.79
CA GLN A 71 17.11 14.14 9.28
C GLN A 71 16.47 15.26 10.13
N GLY A 72 15.18 15.15 10.47
CA GLY A 72 14.47 16.14 11.29
C GLY A 72 14.17 17.45 10.57
N GLN A 73 14.32 17.49 9.25
CA GLN A 73 13.91 18.64 8.44
C GLN A 73 12.41 18.59 8.20
N VAL A 74 11.78 19.77 8.03
CA VAL A 74 10.35 19.86 7.71
C VAL A 74 10.12 19.08 6.40
N PRO A 75 9.32 18.00 6.44
CA PRO A 75 9.09 17.19 5.26
C PRO A 75 8.43 18.02 4.16
N ASN A 76 8.81 17.78 2.91
CA ASN A 76 7.93 18.16 1.81
C ASN A 76 6.78 17.13 1.79
N ASP A 77 5.70 17.42 2.52
CA ASP A 77 4.52 16.57 2.73
C ASP A 77 3.75 16.23 1.43
N GLU A 78 4.19 16.74 0.27
CA GLU A 78 3.61 16.42 -1.03
C GLU A 78 3.53 14.92 -1.27
N TRP A 79 4.58 14.14 -0.98
CA TRP A 79 4.58 12.70 -1.28
C TRP A 79 3.59 11.92 -0.42
N LEU A 80 3.48 12.30 0.85
CA LEU A 80 2.53 11.72 1.78
C LEU A 80 1.09 12.11 1.38
N SER A 81 0.89 13.35 0.93
CA SER A 81 -0.39 13.81 0.38
C SER A 81 -0.78 12.98 -0.85
N CYS A 82 0.16 12.65 -1.73
CA CYS A 82 -0.12 11.79 -2.89
C CYS A 82 -0.52 10.37 -2.48
N PHE A 83 0.12 9.80 -1.46
CA PHE A 83 -0.29 8.49 -0.91
C PHE A 83 -1.71 8.53 -0.35
N PHE A 84 -2.06 9.57 0.42
CA PHE A 84 -3.41 9.71 0.95
C PHE A 84 -4.44 10.02 -0.14
N ASN A 85 -4.06 10.72 -1.21
CA ASN A 85 -4.92 10.91 -2.38
C ASN A 85 -5.18 9.59 -3.11
N ASP A 86 -4.16 8.74 -3.30
CA ASP A 86 -4.33 7.39 -3.86
C ASP A 86 -5.32 6.58 -3.00
N TRP A 87 -5.12 6.58 -1.68
CA TRP A 87 -6.00 5.87 -0.74
C TRP A 87 -7.45 6.40 -0.83
N ALA A 88 -7.65 7.70 -0.68
CA ALA A 88 -8.96 8.32 -0.76
C ALA A 88 -9.67 8.05 -2.10
N SER A 89 -8.90 8.03 -3.21
CA SER A 89 -9.43 7.72 -4.54
C SER A 89 -9.93 6.28 -4.63
N LEU A 90 -9.17 5.31 -4.13
CA LEU A 90 -9.58 3.90 -4.13
C LEU A 90 -10.82 3.66 -3.25
N GLU A 91 -10.86 4.26 -2.07
CA GLU A 91 -12.01 4.23 -1.16
C GLU A 91 -13.27 4.83 -1.83
N PHE A 92 -13.11 5.97 -2.50
CA PHE A 92 -14.19 6.61 -3.23
C PHE A 92 -14.71 5.71 -4.36
N LEU A 93 -13.82 5.18 -5.21
CA LEU A 93 -14.17 4.29 -6.32
C LEU A 93 -14.91 3.04 -5.83
N HIS A 94 -14.47 2.47 -4.70
CA HIS A 94 -15.15 1.35 -4.06
C HIS A 94 -16.57 1.72 -3.62
N LYS A 95 -16.73 2.86 -2.94
CA LYS A 95 -18.05 3.33 -2.43
C LYS A 95 -19.05 3.60 -3.54
N ILE A 96 -18.61 4.06 -4.70
CA ILE A 96 -19.49 4.27 -5.86
C ILE A 96 -19.73 3.00 -6.69
N GLY A 97 -19.20 1.85 -6.27
CA GLY A 97 -19.47 0.54 -6.87
C GLY A 97 -18.71 0.24 -8.16
N LEU A 98 -17.66 1.00 -8.47
CA LEU A 98 -16.84 0.74 -9.65
C LEU A 98 -15.86 -0.41 -9.39
N GLN A 99 -15.93 -1.44 -10.24
CA GLN A 99 -15.04 -2.61 -10.17
C GLN A 99 -13.76 -2.45 -11.03
N ILE A 100 -13.37 -1.21 -11.29
CA ILE A 100 -12.19 -0.88 -12.11
C ILE A 100 -10.92 -0.61 -11.27
N SER A 101 -11.03 -0.71 -9.95
CA SER A 101 -9.96 -0.47 -8.99
C SER A 101 -9.93 -1.55 -7.92
N PRO A 102 -8.76 -1.84 -7.34
CA PRO A 102 -8.69 -2.76 -6.20
C PRO A 102 -9.48 -2.20 -5.03
N ARG A 103 -10.13 -3.09 -4.28
CA ARG A 103 -10.73 -2.73 -2.99
C ARG A 103 -9.64 -2.46 -1.98
N VAL A 104 -9.76 -1.37 -1.23
CA VAL A 104 -8.97 -1.20 0.00
C VAL A 104 -9.67 -2.00 1.10
N TYR A 105 -8.94 -2.91 1.73
CA TYR A 105 -9.46 -3.65 2.88
C TYR A 105 -9.30 -2.83 4.15
N THR A 106 -8.11 -2.24 4.33
CA THR A 106 -7.74 -1.53 5.56
C THR A 106 -6.45 -0.73 5.36
N GLY A 107 -6.07 0.07 6.35
CA GLY A 107 -4.80 0.79 6.36
C GLY A 107 -4.51 1.44 7.70
N ASP A 108 -3.27 1.91 7.85
CA ASP A 108 -2.77 2.62 9.01
C ASP A 108 -2.08 3.92 8.54
N PRO A 109 -2.68 5.10 8.80
CA PRO A 109 -2.09 6.38 8.40
C PRO A 109 -0.81 6.72 9.17
N LEU A 110 -0.63 6.23 10.40
CA LEU A 110 0.58 6.46 11.19
C LEU A 110 1.76 5.66 10.63
N GLN A 111 1.49 4.44 10.17
CA GLN A 111 2.48 3.60 9.47
C GLN A 111 2.55 3.85 7.96
N ARG A 112 1.70 4.75 7.45
CA ARG A 112 1.56 5.12 6.02
C ARG A 112 1.39 3.91 5.13
N LEU A 113 0.54 2.99 5.57
CA LEU A 113 0.36 1.68 4.98
C LEU A 113 -1.11 1.50 4.60
N MET A 114 -1.36 0.91 3.44
CA MET A 114 -2.68 0.42 3.07
C MET A 114 -2.60 -1.00 2.52
N VAL A 115 -3.61 -1.80 2.81
CA VAL A 115 -3.77 -3.18 2.38
C VAL A 115 -4.97 -3.26 1.44
N MET A 116 -4.74 -3.82 0.26
CA MET A 116 -5.73 -3.83 -0.83
C MET A 116 -5.80 -5.18 -1.52
N GLU A 117 -6.86 -5.36 -2.29
CA GLU A 117 -7.12 -6.51 -3.15
C GLU A 117 -5.97 -6.73 -4.15
N ASP A 118 -5.54 -7.98 -4.28
CA ASP A 118 -4.59 -8.40 -5.31
C ASP A 118 -5.33 -8.78 -6.59
N LEU A 119 -5.25 -7.92 -7.60
CA LEU A 119 -5.84 -8.14 -8.92
C LEU A 119 -4.91 -8.91 -9.87
N GLY A 120 -3.83 -9.52 -9.35
CA GLY A 120 -2.85 -10.26 -10.13
C GLY A 120 -1.87 -9.37 -10.89
N ASN A 121 -1.10 -9.98 -11.80
CA ASN A 121 0.09 -9.34 -12.39
C ASN A 121 -0.20 -8.16 -13.34
N GLY A 122 -1.41 -8.07 -13.89
CA GLY A 122 -1.76 -7.04 -14.88
C GLY A 122 -1.85 -5.62 -14.32
N LEU A 123 -2.12 -5.47 -13.01
CA LEU A 123 -2.40 -4.17 -12.38
C LEU A 123 -1.27 -3.65 -11.47
N ILE A 124 -0.24 -4.46 -11.22
CA ILE A 124 0.93 -4.09 -10.42
C ILE A 124 1.63 -2.84 -10.99
N ILE A 125 1.67 -2.69 -12.32
CA ILE A 125 2.32 -1.56 -12.99
C ILE A 125 1.60 -0.24 -12.65
N LEU A 126 0.28 -0.27 -12.45
CA LEU A 126 -0.49 0.91 -12.09
C LEU A 126 -0.28 1.32 -10.63
N LEU A 127 -0.10 0.35 -9.73
CA LEU A 127 0.17 0.63 -8.30
C LEU A 127 1.54 1.28 -8.07
N LYS A 128 2.50 1.00 -8.95
CA LYS A 128 3.84 1.59 -8.97
C LYS A 128 3.88 3.00 -9.57
N LYS A 129 2.88 3.36 -10.38
CA LYS A 129 2.88 4.61 -11.14
C LYS A 129 2.34 5.74 -10.26
N GLU A 130 3.14 6.78 -10.10
CA GLU A 130 2.76 7.94 -9.31
C GLU A 130 2.16 9.03 -10.21
N ASN A 131 0.93 9.47 -9.92
CA ASN A 131 0.26 10.54 -10.66
C ASN A 131 0.21 11.86 -9.87
N CYS A 132 1.30 12.19 -9.19
CA CYS A 132 1.46 13.51 -8.58
C CYS A 132 2.45 14.32 -9.40
N GLY A 133 1.92 15.25 -10.19
CA GLY A 133 2.70 16.13 -11.04
C GLY A 133 3.67 16.95 -10.20
N SER A 134 4.96 16.89 -10.55
CA SER A 134 5.92 17.93 -10.21
C SER A 134 5.41 19.23 -10.85
N SER A 135 4.67 20.05 -10.10
CA SER A 135 4.30 21.38 -10.52
C SER A 135 5.58 22.22 -10.51
N ASN A 136 6.26 22.29 -11.66
CA ASN A 136 7.18 23.40 -11.93
C ASN A 136 6.33 24.66 -11.98
N ARG A 137 6.02 25.25 -10.83
CA ARG A 137 5.64 26.66 -10.76
C ARG A 137 6.90 27.46 -10.96
N THR A 138 7.27 27.67 -12.23
CA THR A 138 8.11 28.81 -12.59
C THR A 138 7.29 30.05 -12.25
N ALA A 139 7.61 30.69 -11.14
CA ALA A 139 7.08 32.01 -10.81
C ALA A 139 7.47 32.96 -11.95
N LEU A 140 6.45 33.55 -12.59
CA LEU A 140 6.58 34.73 -13.44
C LEU A 140 6.53 35.98 -12.57
#